data_AF-A0AAD7QYU1-F1
#
_entry.id   AF-A0AAD7QYU1-F1
#
_cell.length_a   1.000
_cell.length_b   1.000
_cell.length_c   1.000
_cell.angle_alpha   90.00
_cell.angle_beta   90.00
_cell.angle_gamma   90.00
#
_symmetry.space_group_name_H-M   'P 1'
#
loop_
_entity.id
_entity.type
_entity.pdbx_description
1 polymer ?
#
loop_
_entity_poly.entity_id
_entity_poly.type
_entity_poly.pdbx_seq_one_letter_code
_entity_poly.pdbx_strand_id
1 'polypeptide(L)'
;MAQREVHSYFSRHTAISANGNSAIRPLPPGMTPEYSTIDDNMLFDSDEADFDANGLPYPKPIQRSSFSAPVDFDPDSFLVSQHRYQRLEDLHRQLTNWSSVLQKELVELINRDYADFVGLGKSVSGGSAKVDDMKLVVIGFRREIEGISSRLQSVIEEMDDLLQKKRTLREEQNLGRSLISYALGLQALEIGLHINSSSATDSTELEDTYPTPASRLKSLTAQYHSVRHRLKNLPKDHPFVVGQDSRIDKIRKELIEELKCQQDREARIELLSCLAGIVNEDRHRRAVR
;
A
#
# COMPACT_ATOMS: atom_id res chain seq x y z
N MET A 1 -39.31 -17.68 15.28
CA MET A 1 -38.24 -17.02 16.07
C MET A 1 -36.93 -17.21 15.32
N ALA A 2 -36.19 -16.23 14.83
CA ALA A 2 -36.32 -14.79 14.72
C ALA A 2 -35.47 -14.39 13.48
N GLN A 3 -36.00 -13.51 12.63
CA GLN A 3 -35.28 -12.91 11.50
C GLN A 3 -34.42 -11.75 12.03
N ARG A 4 -33.21 -11.55 11.49
CA ARG A 4 -32.30 -10.47 11.89
C ARG A 4 -32.08 -9.52 10.71
N GLU A 5 -32.61 -8.32 10.87
CA GLU A 5 -32.63 -7.22 9.91
C GLU A 5 -31.27 -6.54 9.76
N VAL A 6 -31.00 -6.06 8.54
CA VAL A 6 -29.85 -5.24 8.17
C VAL A 6 -30.23 -3.77 8.41
N HIS A 7 -29.58 -3.12 9.37
CA HIS A 7 -29.83 -1.70 9.69
C HIS A 7 -28.98 -0.78 8.80
N SER A 8 -29.69 -0.04 7.94
CA SER A 8 -29.21 1.09 7.17
C SER A 8 -28.95 2.32 8.07
N TYR A 9 -27.72 2.83 8.10
CA TYR A 9 -27.41 4.13 8.68
C TYR A 9 -27.21 5.17 7.56
N PHE A 10 -28.31 5.80 7.14
CA PHE A 10 -28.30 7.09 6.45
C PHE A 10 -29.40 7.97 7.07
N SER A 11 -29.02 8.83 8.01
CA SER A 11 -29.92 9.84 8.57
C SER A 11 -29.99 11.05 7.64
N ARG A 12 -31.21 11.35 7.18
CA ARG A 12 -31.60 12.62 6.55
C ARG A 12 -32.04 13.60 7.63
N HIS A 13 -31.47 14.80 7.63
CA HIS A 13 -31.97 16.07 8.17
C HIS A 13 -31.08 17.16 7.53
N THR A 14 -31.44 18.38 7.14
CA THR A 14 -32.66 19.18 6.89
C THR A 14 -32.13 20.45 6.20
N ALA A 15 -32.95 21.16 5.42
CA ALA A 15 -32.55 22.31 4.61
C ALA A 15 -32.16 23.56 5.43
N ILE A 16 -31.12 24.27 4.98
CA ILE A 16 -30.83 25.67 5.34
C ILE A 16 -30.84 26.49 4.05
N SER A 17 -31.81 27.40 3.98
CA SER A 17 -31.86 28.54 3.07
C SER A 17 -31.09 29.68 3.69
N ALA A 18 -30.12 30.27 2.97
CA ALA A 18 -29.72 31.66 3.14
C ALA A 18 -28.87 32.12 1.95
N ASN A 19 -29.30 33.24 1.38
CA ASN A 19 -28.59 34.12 0.47
C ASN A 19 -27.12 34.39 0.86
N GLY A 20 -26.33 34.75 -0.16
CA GLY A 20 -25.36 35.82 -0.01
C GLY A 20 -23.91 35.44 -0.29
N ASN A 21 -23.46 35.87 -1.48
CA ASN A 21 -22.13 36.42 -1.73
C ASN A 21 -20.95 35.45 -1.91
N SER A 22 -20.70 35.18 -3.20
CA SER A 22 -19.39 35.28 -3.88
C SER A 22 -18.16 34.69 -3.18
N ALA A 23 -17.83 33.45 -3.55
CA ALA A 23 -16.48 32.90 -3.37
C ALA A 23 -15.50 33.61 -4.31
N ILE A 24 -14.65 34.46 -3.73
CA ILE A 24 -13.47 35.05 -4.38
C ILE A 24 -12.42 33.95 -4.51
N ARG A 25 -12.16 33.52 -5.74
CA ARG A 25 -11.00 32.72 -6.13
C ARG A 25 -9.79 33.66 -6.17
N PRO A 26 -8.62 33.35 -5.58
CA PRO A 26 -7.44 34.18 -5.79
C PRO A 26 -6.91 33.95 -7.22
N LEU A 27 -6.73 35.04 -7.96
CA LEU A 27 -6.10 35.06 -9.28
C LEU A 27 -4.56 35.09 -9.16
N PRO A 28 -3.83 34.58 -10.17
CA PRO A 28 -2.36 34.58 -10.22
C PRO A 28 -1.77 35.99 -10.35
N PRO A 29 -0.48 36.19 -10.00
CA PRO A 29 0.13 37.51 -9.99
C PRO A 29 0.47 37.95 -11.42
N GLY A 30 -0.01 39.12 -11.83
CA GLY A 30 0.32 39.73 -13.11
C GLY A 30 -0.89 40.15 -13.91
N MET A 31 -1.65 41.14 -13.42
CA MET A 31 -2.57 41.94 -14.20
C MET A 31 -2.94 43.17 -13.36
N THR A 32 -2.35 44.30 -13.70
CA THR A 32 -2.68 45.62 -13.16
C THR A 32 -4.07 46.04 -13.62
N PRO A 33 -4.89 46.70 -12.79
CA PRO A 33 -6.20 47.19 -13.22
C PRO A 33 -6.02 48.44 -14.10
N GLU A 34 -6.46 48.34 -15.36
CA GLU A 34 -6.81 49.51 -16.17
C GLU A 34 -8.03 50.19 -15.53
N TYR A 35 -7.79 51.31 -14.85
CA TYR A 35 -8.85 52.25 -14.52
C TYR A 35 -8.95 53.25 -15.67
N SER A 36 -10.04 53.12 -16.44
CA SER A 36 -10.52 54.16 -17.35
C SER A 36 -10.79 55.43 -16.53
N THR A 37 -9.80 56.31 -16.50
CA THR A 37 -9.95 57.66 -15.96
C THR A 37 -10.38 58.55 -17.11
N ILE A 38 -11.45 59.28 -16.83
CA ILE A 38 -12.12 60.27 -17.67
C ILE A 38 -11.09 61.14 -18.38
N ASP A 39 -11.27 61.25 -19.70
CA ASP A 39 -10.59 62.15 -20.62
C ASP A 39 -10.95 63.60 -20.24
N ASP A 40 -10.24 64.17 -19.26
CA ASP A 40 -10.13 65.61 -19.07
C ASP A 40 -8.69 66.00 -19.39
N ASN A 41 -8.41 65.98 -20.68
CA ASN A 41 -7.21 66.55 -21.28
C ASN A 41 -7.30 68.09 -21.20
N MET A 42 -7.21 68.64 -20.00
CA MET A 42 -6.80 70.02 -19.76
C MET A 42 -5.32 70.01 -19.40
N LEU A 43 -4.51 70.17 -20.45
CA LEU A 43 -3.13 70.55 -20.39
C LEU A 43 -3.03 71.91 -19.68
N PHE A 44 -2.93 71.90 -18.35
CA PHE A 44 -2.53 73.05 -17.57
C PHE A 44 -1.15 72.74 -17.00
N ASP A 45 -0.15 72.92 -17.87
CA ASP A 45 1.25 73.08 -17.48
C ASP A 45 1.35 74.38 -16.68
N SER A 46 1.05 74.27 -15.38
CA SER A 46 1.13 75.38 -14.43
C SER A 46 2.52 75.47 -13.83
N ASP A 47 3.45 75.93 -14.66
CA ASP A 47 4.43 76.92 -14.21
C ASP A 47 3.80 78.34 -14.19
N GLU A 48 2.51 78.43 -13.84
CA GLU A 48 1.88 79.66 -13.43
C GLU A 48 2.28 79.88 -11.98
N ALA A 49 3.35 80.66 -11.80
CA ALA A 49 3.57 81.32 -10.53
C ALA A 49 2.29 82.11 -10.23
N ASP A 50 1.55 81.65 -9.24
CA ASP A 50 0.35 82.28 -8.72
C ASP A 50 0.76 83.71 -8.30
N PHE A 51 0.58 84.72 -9.17
CA PHE A 51 0.98 86.11 -8.90
C PHE A 51 -0.23 86.86 -8.30
N ASP A 52 0.01 87.71 -7.31
CA ASP A 52 -1.01 88.59 -6.75
C ASP A 52 -1.45 89.66 -7.77
N ALA A 53 -2.44 90.48 -7.39
CA ALA A 53 -2.92 91.59 -8.25
C ALA A 53 -1.84 92.62 -8.63
N ASN A 54 -0.64 92.52 -8.04
CA ASN A 54 0.52 93.38 -8.28
C ASN A 54 1.64 92.66 -9.05
N GLY A 55 1.42 91.43 -9.54
CA GLY A 55 2.43 90.67 -10.27
C GLY A 55 3.53 90.08 -9.37
N LEU A 56 3.25 89.82 -8.09
CA LEU A 56 4.19 89.19 -7.14
C LEU A 56 3.77 87.74 -6.79
N PRO A 57 4.69 86.77 -6.82
CA PRO A 57 4.34 85.35 -6.66
C PRO A 57 3.92 85.06 -5.21
N TYR A 58 2.83 84.32 -5.03
CA TYR A 58 2.32 83.88 -3.75
C TYR A 58 3.30 82.91 -3.08
N PRO A 59 3.46 83.00 -1.74
CA PRO A 59 4.25 82.02 -0.99
C PRO A 59 3.67 80.62 -1.14
N LYS A 60 4.47 79.68 -1.67
CA LYS A 60 4.10 78.26 -1.73
C LYS A 60 4.01 77.69 -0.30
N PRO A 61 2.89 77.08 0.12
CA PRO A 61 2.81 76.47 1.45
C PRO A 61 3.77 75.28 1.57
N ILE A 62 4.35 75.07 2.75
CA ILE A 62 5.24 73.93 3.00
C ILE A 62 4.42 72.63 2.91
N GLN A 63 4.87 71.70 2.06
CA GLN A 63 4.26 70.38 1.90
C GLN A 63 4.97 69.32 2.75
N ARG A 64 4.24 68.29 3.18
CA ARG A 64 4.77 67.13 3.92
C ARG A 64 5.95 66.46 3.20
N SER A 65 5.85 66.32 1.89
CA SER A 65 6.86 65.68 1.03
C SER A 65 8.22 66.37 1.11
N SER A 66 8.26 67.68 1.37
CA SER A 66 9.51 68.44 1.51
C SER A 66 10.34 68.00 2.73
N PHE A 67 9.71 67.41 3.76
CA PHE A 67 10.40 66.86 4.93
C PHE A 67 10.84 65.39 4.74
N SER A 68 10.32 64.70 3.71
CA SER A 68 10.59 63.27 3.49
C SER A 68 11.46 62.99 2.26
N ALA A 69 11.66 63.96 1.37
CA ALA A 69 12.33 63.76 0.09
C ALA A 69 13.88 63.73 0.16
N PRO A 70 14.56 64.57 0.97
CA PRO A 70 16.01 64.46 1.15
C PRO A 70 16.36 63.39 2.20
N VAL A 71 17.29 62.48 1.86
CA VAL A 71 17.87 61.50 2.80
C VAL A 71 18.69 62.21 3.89
N ASP A 72 19.36 63.30 3.52
CA ASP A 72 20.08 64.20 4.41
C ASP A 72 19.34 65.55 4.42
N PHE A 73 18.41 65.71 5.37
CA PHE A 73 17.66 66.96 5.51
C PHE A 73 18.57 68.07 6.07
N ASP A 74 18.94 69.04 5.24
CA ASP A 74 19.65 70.25 5.67
C ASP A 74 18.66 71.40 5.93
N PRO A 75 18.52 71.85 7.20
CA PRO A 75 17.59 72.92 7.55
C PRO A 75 17.98 74.26 6.88
N ASP A 76 19.28 74.52 6.70
CA ASP A 76 19.74 75.81 6.20
C ASP A 76 19.43 75.95 4.70
N SER A 77 19.74 74.92 3.89
CA SER A 77 19.34 74.86 2.48
C SER A 77 17.82 74.87 2.30
N PHE A 78 17.07 74.19 3.19
CA PHE A 78 15.61 74.18 3.15
C PHE A 78 15.00 75.57 3.40
N LEU A 79 15.46 76.26 4.44
CA LEU A 79 14.99 77.61 4.77
C LEU A 79 15.31 78.60 3.65
N VAL A 80 16.50 78.54 3.05
CA VAL A 80 16.89 79.41 1.93
C VAL A 80 15.99 79.20 0.71
N SER A 81 15.59 77.95 0.43
CA SER A 81 14.70 77.65 -0.70
C SER A 81 13.30 78.24 -0.53
N GLN A 82 12.82 78.37 0.72
CA GLN A 82 11.46 78.77 1.08
C GLN A 82 11.33 80.25 1.48
N HIS A 83 12.41 80.88 1.95
CA HIS A 83 12.44 82.27 2.43
C HIS A 83 12.32 83.32 1.30
N ARG A 84 12.40 82.92 0.02
CA ARG A 84 12.37 83.86 -1.11
C ARG A 84 11.03 84.61 -1.28
N TYR A 85 9.92 84.08 -0.76
CA TYR A 85 8.59 84.61 -1.03
C TYR A 85 7.67 84.70 0.20
N GLN A 86 8.19 84.58 1.44
CA GLN A 86 7.37 84.51 2.66
C GLN A 86 7.92 85.36 3.82
N ARG A 87 7.05 85.86 4.70
CA ARG A 87 7.43 86.50 5.97
C ARG A 87 7.89 85.46 7.00
N LEU A 88 8.90 85.80 7.79
CA LEU A 88 9.47 84.92 8.81
C LEU A 88 8.44 84.46 9.86
N GLU A 89 7.48 85.32 10.21
CA GLU A 89 6.42 84.99 11.16
C GLU A 89 5.48 83.89 10.64
N ASP A 90 5.13 83.93 9.36
CA ASP A 90 4.26 82.93 8.72
C ASP A 90 5.01 81.60 8.54
N LEU A 91 6.31 81.66 8.22
CA LEU A 91 7.18 80.49 8.15
C LEU A 91 7.29 79.80 9.52
N HIS A 92 7.49 80.59 10.58
CA HIS A 92 7.56 80.08 11.95
C HIS A 92 6.24 79.42 12.38
N ARG A 93 5.09 80.04 12.08
CA ARG A 93 3.76 79.45 12.35
C ARG A 93 3.54 78.14 11.58
N GLN A 94 3.93 78.09 10.31
CA GLN A 94 3.80 76.86 9.51
C GLN A 94 4.69 75.74 10.04
N LEU A 95 5.95 76.04 10.39
CA LEU A 95 6.89 75.05 10.90
C LEU A 95 6.47 74.52 12.28
N THR A 96 6.00 75.38 13.17
CA THR A 96 5.48 74.97 14.49
C THR A 96 4.21 74.13 14.37
N ASN A 97 3.32 74.44 13.42
CA ASN A 97 2.16 73.60 13.13
C ASN A 97 2.57 72.22 12.59
N TRP A 98 3.48 72.17 11.62
CA TRP A 98 3.99 70.91 11.07
C TRP A 98 4.71 70.07 12.12
N SER A 99 5.48 70.68 13.02
CA SER A 99 6.10 69.99 14.15
C SER A 99 5.05 69.30 15.04
N SER A 100 3.95 69.99 15.37
CA SER A 100 2.85 69.40 16.15
C SER A 100 2.14 68.28 15.40
N VAL A 101 1.90 68.45 14.09
CA VAL A 101 1.28 67.41 13.25
C VAL A 101 2.17 66.17 13.17
N LEU A 102 3.46 66.33 12.86
CA LEU A 102 4.42 65.23 12.78
C LEU A 102 4.61 64.54 14.13
N GLN A 103 4.61 65.28 15.24
CA GLN A 103 4.68 64.69 16.57
C GLN A 103 3.45 63.83 16.88
N LYS A 104 2.25 64.27 16.50
CA LYS A 104 1.02 63.48 16.65
C LYS A 104 1.05 62.23 15.78
N GLU A 105 1.46 62.35 14.52
CA GLU A 105 1.58 61.21 13.61
C GLU A 105 2.64 60.21 14.07
N LEU A 106 3.76 60.67 14.64
CA LEU A 106 4.77 59.80 15.23
C LEU A 106 4.18 58.99 16.38
N VAL A 107 3.46 59.65 17.29
CA VAL A 107 2.80 58.96 18.41
C VAL A 107 1.75 57.98 17.91
N GLU A 108 0.97 58.34 16.89
CA GLU A 108 -0.02 57.47 16.28
C GLU A 108 0.63 56.25 15.59
N LEU A 109 1.72 56.46 14.86
CA LEU A 109 2.51 55.41 14.23
C LEU A 109 3.09 54.45 15.26
N ILE A 110 3.71 54.98 16.32
CA ILE A 110 4.26 54.16 17.41
C ILE A 110 3.16 53.36 18.10
N ASN A 111 2.01 53.97 18.36
CA ASN A 111 0.89 53.28 19.00
C ASN A 111 0.32 52.17 18.12
N ARG A 112 0.18 52.42 16.81
CA ARG A 112 -0.26 51.42 15.84
C ARG A 112 0.74 50.26 15.76
N ASP A 113 2.01 50.57 15.56
CA ASP A 113 3.05 49.55 15.43
C ASP A 113 3.20 48.77 16.75
N TYR A 114 3.04 49.40 17.91
CA TYR A 114 3.01 48.71 19.21
C TYR A 114 1.82 47.75 19.33
N ALA A 115 0.62 48.17 18.91
CA ALA A 115 -0.55 47.30 18.90
C ALA A 115 -0.34 46.08 17.99
N ASP A 116 0.29 46.28 16.83
CA ASP A 116 0.63 45.22 15.90
C ASP A 116 1.68 44.27 16.49
N PHE A 117 2.76 44.79 17.10
CA PHE A 117 3.78 43.97 17.77
C PHE A 117 3.20 43.14 18.92
N VAL A 118 2.33 43.72 19.74
CA VAL A 118 1.65 43.00 20.82
C VAL A 118 0.69 41.95 20.25
N GLY A 119 -0.01 42.26 19.16
CA GLY A 119 -0.86 41.32 18.43
C GLY A 119 -0.09 40.13 17.87
N LEU A 120 1.03 40.38 17.19
CA LEU A 120 1.94 39.35 16.69
C LEU A 120 2.53 38.52 17.83
N GLY A 121 2.99 39.14 18.92
CA GLY A 121 3.52 38.44 20.08
C GLY A 121 2.50 37.47 20.69
N LYS A 122 1.24 37.89 20.82
CA LYS A 122 0.14 37.02 21.29
C LYS A 122 -0.16 35.89 20.30
N SER A 123 -0.18 36.18 19.00
CA SER A 123 -0.42 35.18 17.95
C SER A 123 0.69 34.12 17.90
N VAL A 124 1.95 34.53 17.96
CA VAL A 124 3.11 33.64 17.99
C VAL A 124 3.14 32.81 19.28
N SER A 125 2.90 33.43 20.42
CA SER A 125 2.82 32.72 21.70
C SER A 125 1.66 31.72 21.72
N GLY A 126 0.50 32.05 21.17
CA GLY A 126 -0.63 31.13 21.03
C GLY A 126 -0.42 30.05 19.95
N GLY A 127 0.36 30.37 18.93
CA GLY A 127 0.75 29.44 17.86
C GLY A 127 1.64 28.31 18.36
N SER A 128 2.56 28.61 19.29
CA SER A 128 3.42 27.60 19.92
C SER A 128 2.60 26.50 20.60
N ALA A 129 1.56 26.86 21.35
CA ALA A 129 0.70 25.89 22.03
C ALA A 129 -0.01 24.95 21.02
N LYS A 130 -0.50 25.50 19.89
CA LYS A 130 -1.13 24.69 18.83
C LYS A 130 -0.14 23.73 18.18
N VAL A 131 1.13 24.13 18.02
CA VAL A 131 2.19 23.27 17.49
C VAL A 131 2.50 22.15 18.46
N ASP A 132 2.53 22.43 19.77
CA ASP A 132 2.71 21.42 20.81
C ASP A 132 1.55 20.42 20.84
N ASP A 133 0.31 20.88 20.69
CA ASP A 133 -0.88 20.02 20.57
C ASP A 133 -0.79 19.11 19.33
N MET A 134 -0.41 19.65 18.18
CA MET A 134 -0.19 18.85 16.97
C MET A 134 0.90 17.81 17.15
N LYS A 135 2.00 18.16 17.82
CA LYS A 135 3.08 17.22 18.15
C LYS A 135 2.57 16.09 19.04
N LEU A 136 1.74 16.38 20.03
CA LEU A 136 1.13 15.36 20.89
C LEU A 136 0.26 14.39 20.08
N VAL A 137 -0.59 14.92 19.19
CA VAL A 137 -1.44 14.13 18.30
C VAL A 137 -0.61 13.22 17.39
N VAL A 138 0.47 13.74 16.78
CA VAL A 138 1.37 12.96 15.92
C VAL A 138 2.06 11.84 16.71
N ILE A 139 2.48 12.10 17.95
CA ILE A 139 3.05 11.07 18.83
C ILE A 139 2.01 10.00 19.15
N GLY A 140 0.75 10.39 19.36
CA GLY A 140 -0.38 9.47 19.51
C GLY A 140 -0.54 8.54 18.32
N PHE A 141 -0.64 9.11 17.11
CA PHE A 141 -0.74 8.34 15.87
C PHE A 141 0.46 7.40 15.66
N ARG A 142 1.69 7.86 15.95
CA ARG A 142 2.88 7.00 15.84
C ARG A 142 2.75 5.77 16.74
N ARG A 143 2.29 5.93 17.99
CA ARG A 143 2.10 4.82 18.93
C ARG A 143 0.99 3.88 18.49
N GLU A 144 -0.11 4.41 17.94
CA GLU A 144 -1.19 3.59 17.39
C GLU A 144 -0.71 2.74 16.20
N ILE A 145 0.03 3.34 15.27
CA ILE A 145 0.63 2.63 14.13
C ILE A 145 1.59 1.55 14.61
N GLU A 146 2.45 1.87 15.58
CA GLU A 146 3.38 0.90 16.18
C GLU A 146 2.63 -0.27 16.83
N GLY A 147 1.52 -0.01 17.54
CA GLY A 147 0.66 -1.05 18.11
C GLY A 147 -0.12 -1.86 17.07
N ILE A 148 -0.51 -1.28 15.94
CA ILE A 148 -1.12 -2.01 14.83
C ILE A 148 -0.07 -2.90 14.16
N SER A 149 1.13 -2.35 13.92
CA SER A 149 2.24 -3.09 13.32
C SER A 149 2.65 -4.30 14.16
N SER A 150 2.70 -4.15 15.50
CA SER A 150 3.05 -5.27 16.38
C SER A 150 1.98 -6.37 16.39
N ARG A 151 0.68 -5.99 16.36
CA ARG A 151 -0.42 -6.96 16.24
C ARG A 151 -0.39 -7.67 14.91
N LEU A 152 -0.15 -6.94 13.82
CA LEU A 152 -0.02 -7.53 12.49
C LEU A 152 1.13 -8.53 12.44
N GLN A 153 2.28 -8.18 13.02
CA GLN A 153 3.44 -9.06 13.09
C GLN A 153 3.13 -10.35 13.86
N SER A 154 2.44 -10.26 15.01
CA SER A 154 1.98 -11.43 15.77
C SER A 154 1.04 -12.33 14.94
N VAL A 155 0.12 -11.73 14.19
CA VAL A 155 -0.81 -12.50 13.33
C VAL A 155 -0.07 -13.17 12.17
N ILE A 156 0.95 -12.52 11.60
CA ILE A 156 1.79 -13.11 10.55
C ILE A 156 2.53 -14.34 11.11
N GLU A 157 3.14 -14.21 12.29
CA GLU A 157 3.84 -15.31 12.96
C GLU A 157 2.90 -16.49 13.25
N GLU A 158 1.70 -16.22 13.79
CA GLU A 158 0.68 -17.25 14.02
C GLU A 158 0.23 -17.92 12.70
N MET A 159 0.08 -17.14 11.62
CA MET A 159 -0.29 -17.66 10.31
C MET A 159 0.80 -18.57 9.75
N ASP A 160 2.06 -18.17 9.85
CA ASP A 160 3.21 -18.96 9.39
C ASP A 160 3.32 -20.28 10.16
N ASP A 161 3.14 -20.26 11.47
CA ASP A 161 3.05 -21.46 12.31
C ASP A 161 1.92 -22.40 11.87
N LEU A 162 0.74 -21.85 11.61
CA LEU A 162 -0.41 -22.63 11.13
C LEU A 162 -0.16 -23.20 9.72
N LEU A 163 0.51 -22.45 8.84
CA LEU A 163 0.88 -22.92 7.51
C LEU A 163 1.92 -24.05 7.58
N GLN A 164 2.90 -23.95 8.48
CA GLN A 164 3.88 -25.02 8.72
C GLN A 164 3.20 -26.28 9.27
N LYS A 165 2.33 -26.14 10.29
CA LYS A 165 1.51 -27.25 10.80
C LYS A 165 0.67 -27.88 9.68
N LYS A 166 -0.01 -27.06 8.87
CA LYS A 166 -0.80 -27.55 7.72
C LYS A 166 0.07 -28.28 6.68
N ARG A 167 1.31 -27.84 6.45
CA ARG A 167 2.25 -28.53 5.56
C ARG A 167 2.62 -29.90 6.10
N THR A 168 3.03 -30.00 7.36
CA THR A 168 3.38 -31.28 8.00
C THR A 168 2.21 -32.27 7.98
N LEU A 169 0.99 -31.82 8.32
CA LEU A 169 -0.21 -32.65 8.24
C LEU A 169 -0.52 -33.13 6.83
N ARG A 170 -0.27 -32.31 5.80
CA ARG A 170 -0.44 -32.72 4.40
C ARG A 170 0.59 -33.77 3.99
N GLU A 171 1.84 -33.64 4.44
CA GLU A 171 2.90 -34.62 4.19
C GLU A 171 2.54 -35.96 4.84
N GLU A 172 2.12 -35.96 6.11
CA GLU A 172 1.64 -37.15 6.82
C GLU A 172 0.40 -37.76 6.15
N GLN A 173 -0.57 -36.94 5.75
CA GLN A 173 -1.78 -37.41 5.05
C GLN A 173 -1.43 -38.03 3.69
N ASN A 174 -0.52 -37.42 2.94
CA ASN A 174 -0.06 -37.95 1.66
C ASN A 174 0.68 -39.27 1.87
N LEU A 175 1.57 -39.35 2.86
CA LEU A 175 2.24 -40.60 3.24
C LEU A 175 1.22 -41.70 3.57
N GLY A 176 0.23 -41.38 4.41
CA GLY A 176 -0.85 -42.31 4.76
C GLY A 176 -1.66 -42.78 3.55
N ARG A 177 -2.07 -41.86 2.66
CA ARG A 177 -2.76 -42.22 1.41
C ARG A 177 -1.90 -43.09 0.50
N SER A 178 -0.61 -42.78 0.37
CA SER A 178 0.31 -43.57 -0.44
C SER A 178 0.53 -44.96 0.16
N LEU A 179 0.63 -45.09 1.48
CA LEU A 179 0.70 -46.36 2.19
C LEU A 179 -0.57 -47.21 1.99
N ILE A 180 -1.75 -46.60 2.10
CA ILE A 180 -3.03 -47.30 1.87
C ILE A 180 -3.15 -47.74 0.41
N SER A 181 -2.85 -46.84 -0.55
CA SER A 181 -2.88 -47.18 -1.98
C SER A 181 -1.92 -48.32 -2.32
N TYR A 182 -0.74 -48.32 -1.69
CA TYR A 182 0.23 -49.39 -1.83
C TYR A 182 -0.28 -50.71 -1.23
N ALA A 183 -0.85 -50.70 -0.01
CA ALA A 183 -1.40 -51.86 0.64
C ALA A 183 -2.57 -52.49 -0.14
N LEU A 184 -3.51 -51.66 -0.62
CA LEU A 184 -4.63 -52.10 -1.45
C LEU A 184 -4.16 -52.65 -2.79
N GLY A 185 -3.17 -52.01 -3.43
CA GLY A 185 -2.58 -52.53 -4.66
C GLY A 185 -1.88 -53.88 -4.46
N LEU A 186 -1.21 -54.07 -3.32
CA LEU A 186 -0.60 -55.35 -2.96
C LEU A 186 -1.65 -56.44 -2.76
N GLN A 187 -2.74 -56.12 -2.05
CA GLN A 187 -3.86 -57.04 -1.84
C GLN A 187 -4.56 -57.41 -3.15
N ALA A 188 -4.79 -56.44 -4.04
CA ALA A 188 -5.39 -56.69 -5.35
C ALA A 188 -4.55 -57.65 -6.20
N LEU A 189 -3.21 -57.52 -6.14
CA LEU A 189 -2.30 -58.47 -6.80
C LEU A 189 -2.34 -59.86 -6.15
N GLU A 190 -2.44 -59.96 -4.83
CA GLU A 190 -2.55 -61.25 -4.15
C GLU A 190 -3.85 -61.98 -4.49
N ILE A 191 -4.97 -61.26 -4.57
CA ILE A 191 -6.27 -61.81 -4.98
C ILE A 191 -6.21 -62.22 -6.45
N GLY A 192 -5.72 -61.33 -7.33
CA GLY A 192 -5.63 -61.57 -8.76
C GLY A 192 -4.68 -62.71 -9.15
N LEU A 193 -3.72 -63.04 -8.27
CA LEU A 193 -2.74 -64.12 -8.43
C LEU A 193 -3.01 -65.30 -7.49
N HIS A 194 -4.17 -65.32 -6.81
CA HIS A 194 -4.64 -66.38 -5.91
C HIS A 194 -3.68 -66.84 -4.81
N ILE A 195 -2.72 -66.01 -4.38
CA ILE A 195 -1.66 -66.38 -3.43
C ILE A 195 -2.22 -66.73 -2.04
N ASN A 196 -3.38 -66.19 -1.69
CA ASN A 196 -4.07 -66.41 -0.40
C ASN A 196 -5.44 -67.09 -0.57
N SER A 197 -5.61 -67.92 -1.60
CA SER A 197 -6.85 -68.66 -1.89
C SER A 197 -7.20 -69.69 -0.80
N SER A 198 -7.76 -69.21 0.31
CA SER A 198 -8.55 -69.98 1.27
C SER A 198 -9.97 -69.42 1.44
N SER A 199 -10.31 -68.33 0.73
CA SER A 199 -11.66 -67.77 0.69
C SER A 199 -12.19 -67.86 -0.74
N ALA A 200 -12.95 -68.90 -1.02
CA ALA A 200 -13.46 -69.27 -2.34
C ALA A 200 -14.58 -68.35 -2.89
N THR A 201 -14.75 -67.14 -2.34
CA THR A 201 -15.91 -66.27 -2.62
C THR A 201 -15.63 -65.08 -3.52
N ASP A 202 -14.38 -64.64 -3.69
CA ASP A 202 -14.04 -63.45 -4.51
C ASP A 202 -13.43 -63.80 -5.89
N SER A 203 -13.20 -65.08 -6.18
CA SER A 203 -12.48 -65.52 -7.37
C SER A 203 -13.26 -65.34 -8.68
N THR A 204 -14.59 -65.30 -8.62
CA THR A 204 -15.47 -65.36 -9.79
C THR A 204 -15.70 -64.02 -10.49
N GLU A 205 -15.49 -62.87 -9.83
CA GLU A 205 -15.76 -61.56 -10.47
C GLU A 205 -14.62 -61.06 -11.38
N LEU A 206 -13.39 -61.55 -11.17
CA LEU A 206 -12.20 -61.08 -11.91
C LEU A 206 -11.91 -61.87 -13.19
N GLU A 207 -12.50 -63.06 -13.35
CA GLU A 207 -12.30 -63.87 -14.57
C GLU A 207 -13.13 -63.36 -15.76
N ASP A 208 -14.31 -62.78 -15.51
CA ASP A 208 -15.19 -62.23 -16.56
C ASP A 208 -14.69 -60.89 -17.15
N THR A 209 -13.72 -60.24 -16.49
CA THR A 209 -13.22 -58.91 -16.92
C THR A 209 -12.20 -59.01 -18.07
N TYR A 210 -11.52 -60.15 -18.24
CA TYR A 210 -10.43 -60.29 -19.21
C TYR A 210 -10.72 -61.38 -20.23
N PRO A 211 -10.75 -61.06 -21.54
CA PRO A 211 -11.12 -62.03 -22.58
C PRO A 211 -10.11 -63.17 -22.79
N THR A 212 -8.87 -63.04 -22.30
CA THR A 212 -7.85 -64.11 -22.36
C THR A 212 -6.98 -64.10 -21.10
N PRO A 213 -6.46 -65.28 -20.67
CA PRO A 213 -5.54 -65.37 -19.53
C PRO A 213 -4.25 -64.56 -19.74
N ALA A 214 -3.79 -64.44 -21.00
CA ALA A 214 -2.66 -63.58 -21.35
C ALA A 214 -2.95 -62.08 -21.12
N SER A 215 -4.18 -61.62 -21.40
CA SER A 215 -4.61 -60.24 -21.14
C SER A 215 -4.67 -59.95 -19.63
N ARG A 216 -5.17 -60.90 -18.84
CA ARG A 216 -5.17 -60.84 -17.37
C ARG A 216 -3.74 -60.70 -16.82
N LEU A 217 -2.80 -61.53 -17.29
CA LEU A 217 -1.40 -61.48 -16.85
C LEU A 217 -0.69 -60.17 -17.24
N LYS A 218 -0.98 -59.59 -18.40
CA LYS A 218 -0.48 -58.26 -18.76
C LYS A 218 -1.00 -57.18 -17.82
N SER A 219 -2.30 -57.22 -17.50
CA SER A 219 -2.90 -56.30 -16.53
C SER A 219 -2.26 -56.45 -15.14
N LEU A 220 -2.10 -57.68 -14.65
CA LEU A 220 -1.42 -57.96 -13.38
C LEU A 220 0.04 -57.48 -13.39
N THR A 221 0.74 -57.66 -14.50
CA THR A 221 2.12 -57.17 -14.66
C THR A 221 2.16 -55.64 -14.61
N ALA A 222 1.24 -54.95 -15.29
CA ALA A 222 1.14 -53.48 -15.24
C ALA A 222 0.80 -52.96 -13.83
N GLN A 223 -0.09 -53.67 -13.12
CA GLN A 223 -0.44 -53.38 -11.73
C GLN A 223 0.77 -53.60 -10.79
N TYR A 224 1.55 -54.66 -10.99
CA TYR A 224 2.79 -54.92 -10.25
C TYR A 224 3.80 -53.77 -10.42
N HIS A 225 4.05 -53.33 -11.66
CA HIS A 225 4.93 -52.19 -11.90
C HIS A 225 4.40 -50.90 -11.25
N SER A 226 3.07 -50.69 -11.24
CA SER A 226 2.44 -49.55 -10.58
C SER A 226 2.61 -49.57 -9.06
N VAL A 227 2.44 -50.74 -8.43
CA VAL A 227 2.73 -50.96 -6.99
C VAL A 227 4.22 -50.73 -6.70
N ARG A 228 5.10 -51.21 -7.58
CA ARG A 228 6.56 -51.03 -7.45
C ARG A 228 7.00 -49.58 -7.62
N HIS A 229 6.37 -48.83 -8.52
CA HIS A 229 6.61 -47.41 -8.68
C HIS A 229 6.18 -46.64 -7.42
N ARG A 230 5.02 -46.97 -6.84
CA ARG A 230 4.58 -46.39 -5.56
C ARG A 230 5.55 -46.69 -4.42
N LEU A 231 6.12 -47.89 -4.37
CA LEU A 231 7.14 -48.27 -3.39
C LEU A 231 8.41 -47.39 -3.50
N LYS A 232 8.84 -47.01 -4.71
CA LYS A 232 10.00 -46.11 -4.89
C LYS A 232 9.80 -44.72 -4.28
N ASN A 233 8.55 -44.26 -4.25
CA ASN A 233 8.18 -42.94 -3.74
C ASN A 233 7.88 -42.95 -2.23
N LEU A 234 7.92 -44.12 -1.59
CA LEU A 234 7.74 -44.28 -0.15
C LEU A 234 9.09 -44.26 0.59
N PRO A 235 9.13 -43.74 1.84
CA PRO A 235 10.30 -43.84 2.68
C PRO A 235 10.63 -45.31 2.98
N LYS A 236 11.88 -45.71 2.74
CA LYS A 236 12.37 -47.10 2.87
C LYS A 236 12.43 -47.57 4.31
N ASP A 237 12.52 -46.65 5.27
CA ASP A 237 12.69 -46.95 6.70
C ASP A 237 11.36 -47.17 7.42
N HIS A 238 10.22 -46.98 6.74
CA HIS A 238 8.92 -47.11 7.39
C HIS A 238 8.64 -48.60 7.74
N PRO A 239 8.33 -48.95 9.01
CA PRO A 239 8.21 -50.34 9.47
C PRO A 239 7.23 -51.19 8.65
N PHE A 240 6.15 -50.57 8.17
CA PHE A 240 5.18 -51.23 7.30
C PHE A 240 5.82 -51.69 5.99
N VAL A 241 6.67 -50.88 5.36
CA VAL A 241 7.29 -51.20 4.06
C VAL A 241 8.22 -52.40 4.20
N VAL A 242 9.05 -52.41 5.25
CA VAL A 242 9.94 -53.54 5.57
C VAL A 242 9.14 -54.83 5.83
N GLY A 243 8.01 -54.73 6.54
CA GLY A 243 7.11 -55.88 6.75
C GLY A 243 6.50 -56.42 5.45
N GLN A 244 6.23 -55.54 4.47
CA GLN A 244 5.64 -55.93 3.19
C GLN A 244 6.64 -56.53 2.18
N ASP A 245 7.96 -56.38 2.38
CA ASP A 245 8.97 -56.90 1.43
C ASP A 245 8.81 -58.40 1.16
N SER A 246 8.50 -59.18 2.21
CA SER A 246 8.26 -60.62 2.10
C SER A 246 7.05 -60.97 1.22
N ARG A 247 6.00 -60.14 1.25
CA ARG A 247 4.78 -60.30 0.44
C ARG A 247 5.03 -59.94 -1.01
N ILE A 248 5.74 -58.85 -1.29
CA ILE A 248 6.15 -58.49 -2.65
C ILE A 248 7.01 -59.60 -3.26
N ASP A 249 7.97 -60.14 -2.50
CA ASP A 249 8.85 -61.18 -3.00
C ASP A 249 8.09 -62.48 -3.32
N LYS A 250 7.01 -62.80 -2.58
CA LYS A 250 6.09 -63.90 -2.90
C LYS A 250 5.29 -63.62 -4.18
N ILE A 251 4.63 -62.46 -4.26
CA ILE A 251 3.87 -62.03 -5.46
C ILE A 251 4.75 -62.07 -6.70
N ARG A 252 5.98 -61.57 -6.61
CA ARG A 252 6.92 -61.59 -7.73
C ARG A 252 7.26 -63.01 -8.17
N LYS A 253 7.57 -63.91 -7.23
CA LYS A 253 7.93 -65.31 -7.55
C LYS A 253 6.78 -65.99 -8.29
N GLU A 254 5.57 -65.85 -7.75
CA GLU A 254 4.38 -66.46 -8.30
C GLU A 254 4.02 -65.85 -9.68
N LEU A 255 4.16 -64.53 -9.85
CA LEU A 255 3.91 -63.85 -11.12
C LEU A 255 4.89 -64.33 -12.19
N ILE A 256 6.16 -64.52 -11.83
CA ILE A 256 7.18 -65.06 -12.73
C ILE A 256 6.84 -66.51 -13.12
N GLU A 257 6.39 -67.33 -12.17
CA GLU A 257 5.99 -68.71 -12.45
C GLU A 257 4.74 -68.79 -13.35
N GLU A 258 3.69 -68.00 -13.09
CA GLU A 258 2.50 -67.95 -13.95
C GLU A 258 2.83 -67.43 -15.36
N LEU A 259 3.65 -66.38 -15.47
CA LEU A 259 4.08 -65.84 -16.76
C LEU A 259 4.92 -66.85 -17.55
N LYS A 260 5.80 -67.62 -16.90
CA LYS A 260 6.54 -68.72 -17.55
C LYS A 260 5.60 -69.83 -18.02
N CYS A 261 4.65 -70.25 -17.18
CA CYS A 261 3.71 -71.32 -17.51
C CYS A 261 2.83 -70.97 -18.73
N GLN A 262 2.43 -69.70 -18.86
CA GLN A 262 1.63 -69.21 -20.00
C GLN A 262 2.46 -68.87 -21.24
N GLN A 263 3.78 -68.68 -21.10
CA GLN A 263 4.70 -68.45 -22.22
C GLN A 263 4.68 -69.61 -23.25
N ASP A 264 4.43 -70.84 -22.79
CA ASP A 264 4.50 -72.05 -23.61
C ASP A 264 3.24 -72.33 -24.44
N ARG A 265 2.15 -71.57 -24.26
CA ARG A 265 0.84 -71.92 -24.83
C ARG A 265 0.32 -70.97 -25.92
N GLU A 266 0.19 -69.65 -25.70
CA GLU A 266 -0.62 -68.82 -26.63
C GLU A 266 -0.14 -67.38 -26.92
N ALA A 267 0.81 -66.79 -26.17
CA ALA A 267 1.20 -65.37 -26.35
C ALA A 267 2.69 -65.06 -26.07
N ARG A 268 3.59 -65.88 -26.63
CA ARG A 268 5.02 -65.92 -26.27
C ARG A 268 5.76 -64.59 -26.40
N ILE A 269 5.61 -63.85 -27.50
CA ILE A 269 6.41 -62.63 -27.76
C ILE A 269 6.02 -61.49 -26.80
N GLU A 270 4.73 -61.30 -26.55
CA GLU A 270 4.25 -60.19 -25.71
C GLU A 270 4.52 -60.44 -24.23
N LEU A 271 4.37 -61.69 -23.77
CA LEU A 271 4.65 -62.07 -22.38
C LEU A 271 6.16 -62.10 -22.09
N LEU A 272 7.02 -62.37 -23.09
CA LEU A 272 8.48 -62.25 -22.95
C LEU A 272 8.90 -60.81 -22.62
N SER A 273 8.23 -59.80 -23.18
CA SER A 273 8.51 -58.39 -22.85
C SER A 273 8.18 -58.08 -21.38
N CYS A 274 7.07 -58.63 -20.88
CA CYS A 274 6.60 -58.48 -19.50
C CYS A 274 7.56 -59.17 -18.51
N LEU A 275 7.95 -60.42 -18.81
CA LEU A 275 8.95 -61.17 -18.05
C LEU A 275 10.31 -60.46 -18.03
N ALA A 276 10.79 -60.01 -19.20
CA ALA A 276 12.06 -59.31 -19.31
C ALA A 276 12.07 -58.00 -18.51
N GLY A 277 10.95 -57.27 -18.47
CA GLY A 277 10.78 -56.08 -17.64
C GLY A 277 10.98 -56.38 -16.15
N ILE A 278 10.24 -57.37 -15.62
CA ILE A 278 10.32 -57.76 -14.20
C ILE A 278 11.73 -58.27 -13.85
N VAL A 279 12.35 -59.09 -14.71
CA VAL A 279 13.67 -59.71 -14.45
C VAL A 279 14.82 -58.70 -14.55
N ASN A 280 14.82 -57.78 -15.52
CA ASN A 280 15.84 -56.73 -15.62
C ASN A 280 15.77 -55.79 -14.41
N GLU A 281 14.56 -55.47 -13.98
CA GLU A 281 14.31 -54.61 -12.84
C GLU A 281 14.79 -55.25 -11.51
N ASP A 282 14.77 -56.59 -11.44
CA ASP A 282 15.35 -57.39 -10.36
C ASP A 282 16.88 -57.40 -10.38
N ARG A 283 17.51 -57.47 -11.57
CA ARG A 283 18.97 -57.34 -11.70
C ARG A 283 19.43 -55.97 -11.20
N HIS A 284 18.70 -54.90 -11.52
CA HIS A 284 18.97 -53.57 -10.98
C HIS A 284 18.79 -53.49 -9.46
N ARG A 285 17.78 -54.15 -8.89
CA ARG A 285 17.60 -54.19 -7.42
C ARG A 285 18.79 -54.85 -6.72
N ARG A 286 19.32 -55.94 -7.27
CA ARG A 286 20.49 -56.65 -6.69
C ARG A 286 21.80 -55.90 -6.87
N ALA A 287 21.92 -55.05 -7.89
CA ALA A 287 23.10 -54.24 -8.13
C ALA A 287 23.17 -52.96 -7.27
N VAL A 288 22.03 -52.53 -6.72
CA VAL A 288 21.89 -51.28 -5.93
C VAL A 288 21.81 -51.55 -4.41
N ARG A 289 21.64 -52.81 -3.99
CA ARG A 289 21.83 -53.26 -2.61
C ARG A 289 23.29 -53.61 -2.38
#